data_AF-A0A6C0EHW1-F1
#
_entry.id   AF-A0A6C0EHW1-F1
#
_cell.length_a   1.000
_cell.length_b   1.000
_cell.length_c   1.000
_cell.angle_alpha   90.00
_cell.angle_beta   90.00
_cell.angle_gamma   90.00
#
_symmetry.space_group_name_H-M   'P 1'
#
loop_
_entity.id
_entity.type
_entity.pdbx_description
1 polymer ?
#
loop_
_entity_poly.entity_id
_entity_poly.type
_entity_poly.pdbx_seq_one_letter_code
_entity_poly.pdbx_strand_id
1 'polypeptide(L)'
;MYSVLFGISIMKSLRPFFKKNVLKSDIDEDDFLFLNTFFISLFVVVYFAYNFTKKKKVDFNKYKNMKPIELGSMIGVSLFTVVSTILVLQMDKGYQTPFINSMLTKGFSTIFVIAIGMIIYKENYNTLQMLGIAFILMGTYLISSK
;
A
#
# COMPACT_ATOMS: atom_id res chain seq x y z
N MET A 1 -0.58 -13.49 15.22
CA MET A 1 -0.13 -13.08 13.85
C MET A 1 -1.29 -13.01 12.88
N TYR A 2 -2.01 -14.11 12.65
CA TYR A 2 -3.16 -14.14 11.73
C TYR A 2 -4.26 -13.13 12.05
N SER A 3 -4.62 -12.94 13.33
CA SER A 3 -5.61 -11.94 13.76
C SER A 3 -5.21 -10.50 13.40
N VAL A 4 -3.94 -10.15 13.54
CA VAL A 4 -3.40 -8.82 13.19
C VAL A 4 -3.41 -8.63 11.67
N LEU A 5 -2.97 -9.64 10.91
CA LEU A 5 -2.99 -9.61 9.44
C LEU A 5 -4.42 -9.49 8.89
N PHE A 6 -5.37 -10.18 9.53
CA PHE A 6 -6.79 -10.10 9.19
C PHE A 6 -7.36 -8.70 9.46
N GLY A 7 -7.07 -8.12 10.64
CA GLY A 7 -7.47 -6.76 10.98
C GLY A 7 -6.92 -5.72 9.99
N ILE A 8 -5.63 -5.81 9.64
CA ILE A 8 -5.01 -4.94 8.63
C ILE A 8 -5.70 -5.08 7.27
N SER A 9 -6.06 -6.31 6.89
CA SER A 9 -6.73 -6.58 5.62
C SER A 9 -8.12 -5.95 5.56
N ILE A 10 -8.90 -6.02 6.66
CA ILE A 10 -10.20 -5.34 6.78
C ILE A 10 -10.02 -3.82 6.68
N MET A 11 -9.08 -3.23 7.42
CA MET A 11 -8.85 -1.78 7.36
C MET A 11 -8.48 -1.33 5.92
N LYS A 12 -7.64 -2.11 5.24
CA LYS A 12 -7.26 -1.85 3.84
C LYS A 12 -8.39 -2.08 2.85
N SER A 13 -9.37 -2.93 3.14
CA SER A 13 -10.53 -3.15 2.27
C SER A 13 -11.64 -2.12 2.47
N LEU A 14 -11.70 -1.45 3.63
CA LEU A 14 -12.64 -0.36 3.88
C LEU A 14 -12.25 0.96 3.17
N ARG A 15 -10.97 1.17 2.87
CA ARG A 15 -10.46 2.40 2.25
C ARG A 15 -11.21 2.83 0.98
N PRO A 16 -11.48 1.96 -0.02
CA PRO A 16 -12.25 2.34 -1.22
C PRO A 16 -13.69 2.78 -0.91
N PHE A 17 -14.32 2.23 0.12
CA PHE A 17 -15.68 2.62 0.53
C PHE A 17 -15.71 4.02 1.15
N PHE A 18 -14.76 4.31 2.05
CA PHE A 18 -14.60 5.67 2.60
C PHE A 18 -14.24 6.68 1.51
N LYS A 19 -13.31 6.33 0.60
CA LYS A 19 -12.97 7.16 -0.55
C LYS A 19 -14.22 7.48 -1.40
N LYS A 20 -15.03 6.48 -1.72
CA LYS A 20 -16.28 6.67 -2.48
C LYS A 20 -17.26 7.62 -1.78
N ASN A 21 -17.29 7.67 -0.46
CA ASN A 21 -18.15 8.61 0.26
C ASN A 21 -17.62 10.05 0.23
N VAL A 22 -16.30 10.25 0.25
CA VAL A 22 -15.71 11.59 0.13
C VAL A 22 -15.88 12.13 -1.30
N LEU A 23 -15.62 11.30 -2.31
CA LEU A 23 -15.75 11.66 -3.74
C LEU A 23 -17.20 11.83 -4.22
N LYS A 24 -18.20 11.48 -3.40
CA LYS A 24 -19.61 11.82 -3.67
C LYS A 24 -19.93 13.28 -3.35
N SER A 25 -19.12 13.90 -2.49
CA SER A 25 -19.19 15.34 -2.23
C SER A 25 -18.54 16.07 -3.42
N ASP A 26 -18.71 17.39 -3.55
CA ASP A 26 -18.10 18.23 -4.60
C ASP A 26 -16.55 18.34 -4.49
N ILE A 27 -15.89 17.28 -4.04
CA ILE A 27 -14.44 17.16 -3.84
C ILE A 27 -13.89 16.32 -4.99
N ASP A 28 -13.10 16.95 -5.85
CA ASP A 28 -12.39 16.27 -6.92
C ASP A 28 -11.28 15.35 -6.36
N GLU A 29 -10.78 14.42 -7.17
CA GLU A 29 -9.79 13.47 -6.65
C GLU A 29 -8.42 14.10 -6.33
N ASP A 30 -8.10 15.23 -6.97
CA ASP A 30 -6.88 15.97 -6.69
C ASP A 30 -6.97 16.62 -5.30
N ASP A 31 -8.15 17.16 -4.95
CA ASP A 31 -8.47 17.64 -3.61
C ASP A 31 -8.49 16.50 -2.59
N PHE A 32 -9.03 15.34 -2.96
CA PHE A 32 -8.99 14.14 -2.13
C PHE A 32 -7.55 13.71 -1.84
N LEU A 33 -6.67 13.71 -2.85
CA LEU A 33 -5.25 13.36 -2.67
C LEU A 33 -4.57 14.30 -1.68
N PHE A 34 -4.79 15.61 -1.85
CA PHE A 34 -4.25 16.63 -0.95
C PHE A 34 -4.75 16.45 0.48
N LEU A 35 -6.07 16.42 0.69
CA LEU A 35 -6.69 16.27 2.00
C LEU A 35 -6.28 14.97 2.69
N ASN A 36 -6.31 13.84 1.97
CA ASN A 36 -5.90 12.55 2.51
C ASN A 36 -4.42 12.57 2.93
N THR A 37 -3.53 13.16 2.13
CA THR A 37 -2.10 13.26 2.46
C THR A 37 -1.87 14.18 3.67
N PHE A 38 -2.62 15.28 3.75
CA PHE A 38 -2.61 16.19 4.91
C PHE A 38 -2.99 15.46 6.21
N PHE A 39 -4.11 14.72 6.20
CA PHE A 39 -4.54 13.95 7.38
C PHE A 39 -3.55 12.84 7.75
N ILE A 40 -2.98 12.13 6.78
CA ILE A 40 -1.93 11.13 7.04
C ILE A 40 -0.73 11.78 7.72
N SER A 41 -0.25 12.91 7.19
CA SER A 41 0.86 13.66 7.79
C SER A 41 0.55 14.07 9.23
N LEU A 42 -0.64 14.62 9.47
CA LEU A 42 -1.10 15.00 10.80
C LEU A 42 -1.07 13.81 11.77
N PHE A 43 -1.62 12.65 11.38
CA PHE A 43 -1.62 11.46 12.24
C PHE A 43 -0.21 10.92 12.50
N VAL A 44 0.68 10.97 11.50
CA VAL A 44 2.08 10.57 11.67
C VAL A 44 2.80 11.49 12.65
N VAL A 45 2.61 12.81 12.54
CA VAL A 45 3.19 13.79 13.48
C VAL A 45 2.71 13.55 14.90
N VAL A 46 1.39 13.34 15.10
CA VAL A 46 0.82 13.05 16.43
C VAL A 46 1.39 11.74 17.00
N TYR A 47 1.51 10.69 16.18
CA TYR A 47 2.12 9.43 16.60
C TYR A 47 3.57 9.59 17.05
N PHE A 48 4.36 10.36 16.29
CA PHE A 48 5.74 10.67 16.68
C PHE A 48 5.78 11.48 17.97
N ALA A 49 4.98 12.55 18.09
CA ALA A 49 4.89 13.37 19.30
C ALA A 49 4.59 12.52 20.55
N TYR A 50 3.61 11.61 20.47
CA TYR A 50 3.31 10.68 21.55
C TYR A 50 4.49 9.77 21.92
N ASN A 51 5.19 9.23 20.91
CA ASN A 51 6.36 8.37 21.13
C ASN A 51 7.56 9.12 21.70
N PHE A 52 7.75 10.39 21.32
CA PHE A 52 8.76 11.27 21.90
C PHE A 52 8.53 11.48 23.40
N THR A 53 7.27 11.65 23.82
CA THR A 53 6.92 11.83 25.23
C THR A 53 7.11 10.56 26.05
N LYS A 54 6.88 9.36 25.48
CA LYS A 54 6.83 8.11 26.27
C LYS A 54 7.99 7.13 26.12
N LYS A 55 8.68 7.04 24.97
CA LYS A 55 9.48 5.84 24.66
C LYS A 55 10.90 6.07 24.14
N LYS A 56 11.22 7.17 23.44
CA LYS A 56 12.58 7.39 22.90
C LYS A 56 12.91 8.86 22.69
N LYS A 57 14.10 9.29 23.13
CA LYS A 57 14.79 10.44 22.52
C LYS A 57 15.24 10.01 21.12
N VAL A 58 14.90 10.79 20.10
CA VAL A 58 15.36 10.49 18.74
C VAL A 58 16.88 10.66 18.67
N ASP A 59 17.54 9.61 18.21
CA ASP A 59 18.98 9.59 18.00
C ASP A 59 19.29 10.07 16.59
N PHE A 60 19.51 11.38 16.47
CA PHE A 60 19.79 12.02 15.19
C PHE A 60 21.10 11.56 14.54
N ASN A 61 22.01 10.94 15.31
CA ASN A 61 23.26 10.41 14.77
C ASN A 61 23.04 9.25 13.79
N LYS A 62 21.93 8.52 13.93
CA LYS A 62 21.58 7.44 13.01
C LYS A 62 21.22 7.93 11.63
N TYR A 63 20.57 9.09 11.51
CA TYR A 63 20.22 9.68 10.21
C TYR A 63 21.44 10.30 9.52
N LYS A 64 22.34 10.89 10.30
CA LYS A 64 23.57 11.52 9.77
C LYS A 64 24.53 10.50 9.15
N ASN A 65 24.56 9.27 9.69
CA ASN A 65 25.47 8.22 9.25
C ASN A 65 24.84 7.23 8.26
N MET A 66 23.67 7.53 7.68
CA MET A 66 23.05 6.67 6.68
C MET A 66 23.93 6.53 5.44
N LYS A 67 24.04 5.30 4.93
CA LYS A 67 24.81 5.05 3.69
C LYS A 67 24.05 5.66 2.50
N PRO A 68 24.75 6.13 1.46
CA PRO A 68 24.11 6.69 0.25
C PRO A 68 23.09 5.73 -0.41
N ILE A 69 23.33 4.42 -0.34
CA ILE A 69 22.41 3.38 -0.84
C ILE A 69 21.10 3.35 -0.02
N GLU A 70 21.19 3.51 1.31
CA GLU A 70 20.02 3.52 2.19
C GLU A 70 19.19 4.80 1.96
N LEU A 71 19.86 5.94 1.80
CA LEU A 71 19.23 7.21 1.46
C LEU A 71 18.53 7.13 0.08
N GLY A 72 19.24 6.64 -0.94
CA GLY A 72 18.67 6.44 -2.28
C GLY A 72 17.47 5.49 -2.26
N SER A 73 17.53 4.42 -1.47
CA SER A 73 16.42 3.49 -1.29
C SER A 73 15.21 4.15 -0.62
N MET A 74 15.43 4.98 0.41
CA MET A 74 14.35 5.72 1.07
C MET A 74 13.68 6.71 0.12
N ILE A 75 14.47 7.45 -0.66
CA ILE A 75 13.95 8.35 -1.69
C ILE A 75 13.13 7.55 -2.71
N GLY A 76 13.66 6.42 -3.19
CA GLY A 76 12.96 5.53 -4.12
C GLY A 76 11.61 5.05 -3.56
N VAL A 77 11.57 4.58 -2.32
CA VAL A 77 10.33 4.16 -1.65
C VAL A 77 9.30 5.29 -1.61
N SER A 78 9.73 6.51 -1.23
CA SER A 78 8.83 7.66 -1.16
C SER A 78 8.28 8.05 -2.55
N LEU A 79 9.14 8.08 -3.58
CA LEU A 79 8.74 8.37 -4.96
C LEU A 79 7.77 7.34 -5.51
N PHE A 80 8.06 6.04 -5.35
CA PHE A 80 7.16 4.97 -5.79
C PHE A 80 5.82 5.05 -5.07
N THR A 81 5.80 5.44 -3.79
CA THR A 81 4.55 5.61 -3.02
C THR A 81 3.70 6.75 -3.61
N VAL A 82 4.30 7.89 -3.92
CA VAL A 82 3.58 9.04 -4.50
C VAL A 82 3.08 8.69 -5.91
N VAL A 83 3.95 8.19 -6.78
CA VAL A 83 3.60 7.86 -8.17
C VAL A 83 2.51 6.78 -8.22
N SER A 84 2.65 5.71 -7.44
CA SER A 84 1.62 4.65 -7.39
C SER A 84 0.27 5.17 -6.90
N THR A 85 0.26 6.08 -5.92
CA THR A 85 -0.97 6.68 -5.40
C THR A 85 -1.66 7.54 -6.48
N ILE A 86 -0.90 8.34 -7.24
CA ILE A 86 -1.43 9.16 -8.34
C ILE A 86 -2.01 8.27 -9.45
N LEU A 87 -1.29 7.22 -9.87
CA LEU A 87 -1.76 6.31 -10.92
C LEU A 87 -3.05 5.60 -10.51
N VAL A 88 -3.15 5.16 -9.26
CA VAL A 88 -4.39 4.51 -8.75
C VAL A 88 -5.56 5.50 -8.75
N LEU A 89 -5.34 6.77 -8.41
CA LEU A 89 -6.38 7.80 -8.48
C LEU A 89 -6.86 7.99 -9.93
N GLN A 90 -5.94 8.20 -10.87
CA GLN A 90 -6.28 8.33 -12.28
C GLN A 90 -7.05 7.13 -12.84
N MET A 91 -6.67 5.90 -12.44
CA MET A 91 -7.42 4.69 -12.80
C MET A 91 -8.84 4.68 -12.20
N ASP A 92 -9.01 5.19 -10.99
CA ASP A 92 -10.32 5.29 -10.34
C ASP A 92 -11.22 6.34 -11.03
N LYS A 93 -10.67 7.45 -11.57
CA LYS A 93 -11.41 8.39 -12.45
C LYS A 93 -11.95 7.69 -13.69
N GLY A 94 -11.07 6.98 -14.41
CA GLY A 94 -11.36 6.46 -15.74
C GLY A 94 -12.33 5.28 -15.76
N TYR A 95 -12.28 4.42 -14.74
CA TYR A 95 -12.99 3.13 -14.77
C TYR A 95 -14.18 3.03 -13.80
N GLN A 96 -14.50 4.09 -13.03
CA GLN A 96 -15.60 4.18 -12.04
C GLN A 96 -15.77 2.95 -11.12
N THR A 97 -14.72 2.13 -10.96
CA THR A 97 -14.75 0.87 -10.21
C THR A 97 -13.60 0.79 -9.20
N PRO A 98 -13.56 1.68 -8.18
CA PRO A 98 -12.47 1.72 -7.19
C PRO A 98 -12.27 0.40 -6.44
N PHE A 99 -13.34 -0.37 -6.29
CA PHE A 99 -13.29 -1.70 -5.68
C PHE A 99 -12.52 -2.71 -6.55
N ILE A 100 -12.83 -2.79 -7.85
CA ILE A 100 -12.18 -3.72 -8.78
C ILE A 100 -10.72 -3.31 -8.95
N ASN A 101 -10.44 -2.03 -9.16
CA ASN A 101 -9.08 -1.50 -9.23
C ASN A 101 -8.27 -1.83 -7.96
N SER A 102 -8.84 -1.63 -6.77
CA SER A 102 -8.18 -1.99 -5.51
C SER A 102 -7.95 -3.49 -5.36
N MET A 103 -8.78 -4.34 -5.95
CA MET A 103 -8.64 -5.80 -5.86
C MET A 103 -7.58 -6.30 -6.84
N LEU A 104 -7.60 -5.82 -8.09
CA LEU A 104 -6.62 -6.16 -9.11
C LEU A 104 -5.21 -5.70 -8.74
N THR A 105 -5.05 -4.47 -8.26
CA THR A 105 -3.74 -3.96 -7.80
C THR A 105 -3.15 -4.82 -6.68
N LYS A 106 -3.99 -5.31 -5.76
CA LYS A 106 -3.55 -6.26 -4.71
C LYS A 106 -3.17 -7.61 -5.30
N GLY A 107 -3.97 -8.17 -6.21
CA GLY A 107 -3.66 -9.44 -6.88
C GLY A 107 -2.34 -9.38 -7.64
N PHE A 108 -2.14 -8.37 -8.49
CA PHE A 108 -0.88 -8.17 -9.22
C PHE A 108 0.32 -7.95 -8.29
N SER A 109 0.14 -7.19 -7.20
CA SER A 109 1.20 -7.01 -6.20
C SER A 109 1.61 -8.32 -5.54
N THR A 110 0.65 -9.17 -5.17
CA THR A 110 0.94 -10.50 -4.59
C THR A 110 1.73 -11.36 -5.56
N ILE A 111 1.36 -11.38 -6.85
CA ILE A 111 2.07 -12.14 -7.89
C ILE A 111 3.52 -11.65 -8.03
N PHE A 112 3.73 -10.34 -8.05
CA PHE A 112 5.06 -9.74 -8.15
C PHE A 112 5.94 -10.08 -6.93
N VAL A 113 5.39 -10.00 -5.73
CA VAL A 113 6.12 -10.32 -4.49
C VAL A 113 6.57 -11.79 -4.51
N ILE A 114 5.68 -12.68 -4.92
CA ILE A 114 5.99 -14.12 -5.05
C ILE A 114 7.10 -14.35 -6.09
N ALA A 115 7.01 -13.72 -7.26
CA ALA A 115 8.03 -13.85 -8.30
C ALA A 115 9.40 -13.36 -7.83
N ILE A 116 9.44 -12.23 -7.11
CA ILE A 116 10.66 -11.70 -6.49
C ILE A 116 11.19 -12.66 -5.41
N GLY A 117 10.32 -13.20 -4.56
CA GLY A 117 10.67 -14.20 -3.53
C GLY A 117 11.36 -15.43 -4.13
N MET A 118 10.81 -15.96 -5.22
CA MET A 118 11.40 -17.10 -5.93
C MET A 118 12.72 -16.76 -6.63
N ILE A 119 12.77 -15.66 -7.39
CA ILE A 119 13.92 -15.35 -8.27
C ILE A 119 15.09 -14.77 -7.48
N ILE A 120 14.82 -13.75 -6.65
CA ILE A 120 15.87 -12.97 -5.96
C ILE A 120 16.26 -13.66 -4.66
N TYR A 121 15.27 -14.06 -3.86
CA TYR A 121 15.50 -14.62 -2.53
C TYR A 121 15.61 -16.15 -2.51
N LYS A 122 15.38 -16.81 -3.66
CA LYS A 122 15.44 -18.28 -3.82
C LYS A 122 14.57 -19.01 -2.79
N GLU A 123 13.41 -18.43 -2.47
CA GLU A 123 12.47 -19.05 -1.54
C GLU A 123 11.84 -20.31 -2.16
N ASN A 124 11.90 -21.43 -1.43
CA ASN A 124 11.31 -22.69 -1.85
C ASN A 124 9.86 -22.77 -1.36
N TYR A 125 8.93 -22.76 -2.30
CA TYR A 125 7.50 -22.91 -2.01
C TYR A 125 7.07 -24.37 -2.18
N ASN A 126 6.30 -24.89 -1.22
CA ASN A 126 5.72 -26.23 -1.29
C ASN A 126 4.60 -26.29 -2.36
N THR A 127 4.30 -27.47 -2.89
CA THR A 127 3.26 -27.73 -3.91
C THR A 127 1.89 -27.16 -3.50
N LEU A 128 1.54 -27.24 -2.22
CA LEU A 128 0.31 -26.63 -1.69
C LEU A 128 0.31 -25.10 -1.77
N GLN A 129 1.46 -24.47 -1.52
CA GLN A 129 1.61 -23.02 -1.63
C GLN A 129 1.53 -22.58 -3.10
N MET A 130 2.18 -23.34 -4.01
CA MET A 130 2.09 -23.12 -5.46
C MET A 130 0.65 -23.21 -5.98
N LEU A 131 -0.13 -24.21 -5.52
CA LEU A 131 -1.55 -24.32 -5.85
C LEU A 131 -2.37 -23.12 -5.33
N GLY A 132 -2.12 -22.68 -4.10
CA GLY A 132 -2.77 -21.49 -3.54
C GLY A 132 -2.48 -20.23 -4.36
N ILE A 133 -1.24 -20.06 -4.83
CA ILE A 133 -0.83 -18.95 -5.70
C ILE A 133 -1.57 -19.02 -7.04
N ALA A 134 -1.67 -20.20 -7.65
CA ALA A 134 -2.42 -20.41 -8.90
C ALA A 134 -3.91 -20.05 -8.76
N PHE A 135 -4.54 -20.39 -7.63
CA PHE A 135 -5.93 -19.99 -7.37
C PHE A 135 -6.11 -18.48 -7.20
N ILE A 136 -5.18 -17.80 -6.54
CA ILE A 136 -5.22 -16.32 -6.41
C ILE A 136 -5.12 -15.67 -7.79
N LEU A 137 -4.20 -16.15 -8.63
CA LEU A 137 -4.02 -15.72 -10.02
C LEU A 137 -5.31 -15.90 -10.82
N MET A 138 -5.88 -17.10 -10.80
CA MET A 138 -7.11 -17.43 -11.51
C MET A 138 -8.30 -16.59 -11.03
N GLY A 139 -8.47 -16.44 -9.71
CA GLY A 139 -9.52 -15.62 -9.14
C GLY A 139 -9.39 -14.15 -9.52
N THR A 140 -8.17 -13.59 -9.50
CA THR A 140 -7.90 -12.21 -9.92
C THR A 140 -8.22 -12.03 -11.41
N TYR A 141 -7.83 -12.99 -12.25
CA TYR A 141 -8.13 -12.98 -13.69
C TYR A 141 -9.64 -13.02 -13.97
N LEU A 142 -10.38 -13.91 -13.32
CA LEU A 142 -11.84 -14.02 -13.49
C LEU A 142 -12.59 -12.75 -13.05
N ILE A 143 -12.11 -12.08 -12.01
CA ILE A 143 -12.69 -10.81 -11.55
C ILE A 143 -12.34 -9.66 -12.51
N SER A 144 -11.17 -9.73 -13.14
CA SER A 144 -10.75 -8.76 -14.15
C SER A 144 -11.42 -8.95 -15.51
N SER A 145 -11.81 -10.18 -15.85
CA SER A 145 -12.47 -10.49 -17.12
C SER A 145 -13.93 -10.06 -17.04
N LYS A 146 -14.18 -8.83 -17.47
CA LYS A 146 -15.52 -8.32 -17.76
C LYS A 146 -15.81 -8.46 -19.24
#